data_AF-A0A3D3I9U4-F1
#
_entry.id   AF-A0A3D3I9U4-F1
#
_cell.length_a   1.000
_cell.length_b   1.000
_cell.length_c   1.000
_cell.angle_alpha   90.00
_cell.angle_beta   90.00
_cell.angle_gamma   90.00
#
_symmetry.space_group_name_H-M   'P 1'
#
loop_
_entity.id
_entity.type
_entity.pdbx_description
1 polymer ?
#
loop_
_entity_poly.entity_id
_entity_poly.type
_entity_poly.pdbx_seq_one_letter_code
_entity_poly.pdbx_strand_id
1 'polypeptide(L)' 'TLFRSIETQYHFGGYGKLNQALTDFTIEFEKTYEIQLDPVYTAKMMYGIFDLIQHSAFQSGSRILALHTGGLQGRSGFNF' A
#
# COMPACT_ATOMS: atom_id res chain seq x y z
N THR A 1 -12.47 4.97 23.67
CA THR A 1 -11.02 4.67 23.61
C THR A 1 -10.62 4.53 22.16
N LEU A 2 -9.65 5.29 21.66
CA LEU A 2 -9.13 5.12 20.30
C LEU A 2 -8.25 3.87 20.28
N PHE A 3 -8.65 2.85 19.53
CA PHE A 3 -7.77 1.73 19.19
C PHE A 3 -6.76 2.21 18.14
N ARG A 4 -5.47 2.03 18.41
CA ARG A 4 -4.36 2.33 17.50
C ARG A 4 -3.54 1.06 17.33
N SER A 5 -3.33 0.63 16.10
CA SER A 5 -2.47 -0.51 15.76
C SER A 5 -1.43 -0.08 14.72
N ILE A 6 -0.35 -0.86 14.63
CA ILE A 6 0.69 -0.71 13.60
C ILE A 6 0.83 -2.06 12.91
N GLU A 7 0.59 -2.11 11.60
CA GLU A 7 0.79 -3.32 10.81
C GLU A 7 2.23 -3.42 10.33
N THR A 8 2.95 -4.46 10.76
CA THR A 8 4.38 -4.61 10.49
C THR A 8 4.69 -5.65 9.40
N GLN A 9 3.68 -6.31 8.83
CA GLN A 9 3.89 -7.43 7.89
C GLN A 9 4.12 -6.98 6.44
N TYR A 10 3.76 -5.75 6.09
CA TYR A 10 3.80 -5.22 4.72
C TYR A 10 5.08 -4.43 4.42
N HIS A 11 6.23 -4.86 4.95
CA HIS A 11 7.51 -4.15 4.75
C HIS A 11 8.26 -4.55 3.47
N PHE A 12 7.92 -5.69 2.86
CA PHE A 12 8.50 -6.19 1.59
C PHE A 12 10.03 -6.24 1.58
N GLY A 13 10.62 -6.79 2.64
CA GLY A 13 12.08 -6.86 2.78
C GLY A 13 12.73 -5.61 3.39
N GLY A 14 11.96 -4.56 3.71
CA GLY A 14 12.42 -3.44 4.54
C GLY A 14 12.31 -2.06 3.88
N TYR A 15 12.96 -1.07 4.48
CA TYR A 15 12.93 0.32 3.99
C TYR A 15 13.49 0.44 2.57
N GLY A 16 12.75 1.13 1.68
CA GLY A 16 13.13 1.33 0.28
C GLY A 16 13.18 0.05 -0.57
N LYS A 17 12.76 -1.10 -0.04
CA LYS A 17 12.73 -2.36 -0.78
C LYS A 17 11.41 -2.54 -1.52
N LEU A 18 11.55 -3.07 -2.72
CA LEU A 18 10.50 -3.48 -3.64
C LEU A 18 10.76 -4.96 -3.99
N ASN A 19 9.70 -5.76 -4.05
CA ASN A 19 9.75 -7.13 -4.58
C ASN A 19 8.67 -7.28 -5.66
N GLN A 20 8.66 -8.42 -6.35
CA GLN A 20 7.74 -8.66 -7.45
C GLN A 20 6.27 -8.48 -7.06
N ALA A 21 5.85 -8.97 -5.89
CA ALA A 21 4.47 -8.86 -5.43
C ALA A 21 4.02 -7.40 -5.24
N LEU A 22 4.87 -6.55 -4.63
CA LEU A 22 4.57 -5.13 -4.47
C LEU A 22 4.60 -4.39 -5.81
N THR A 23 5.51 -4.75 -6.71
CA THR A 23 5.58 -4.21 -8.07
C THR A 23 4.29 -4.50 -8.84
N ASP A 24 3.89 -5.77 -8.92
CA ASP A 24 2.72 -6.20 -9.68
C ASP A 24 1.43 -5.56 -9.12
N PHE A 25 1.31 -5.53 -7.79
CA PHE A 25 0.22 -4.82 -7.13
C PHE A 25 0.20 -3.33 -7.51
N THR A 26 1.34 -2.66 -7.48
CA THR A 26 1.43 -1.22 -7.78
C THR A 26 1.01 -0.93 -9.22
N ILE A 27 1.50 -1.73 -10.18
CA ILE A 27 1.15 -1.58 -11.60
C ILE A 27 -0.35 -1.77 -11.82
N GLU A 28 -0.93 -2.86 -11.29
CA GLU A 28 -2.35 -3.13 -11.47
C GLU A 28 -3.23 -2.13 -10.71
N PHE A 29 -2.82 -1.69 -9.52
CA PHE A 29 -3.51 -0.64 -8.78
C PHE A 29 -3.53 0.68 -9.56
N GLU A 30 -2.38 1.13 -10.07
CA GLU A 30 -2.27 2.38 -10.83
C GLU A 30 -3.10 2.33 -12.11
N LYS A 31 -3.08 1.19 -12.81
CA LYS A 31 -3.90 0.95 -14.00
C LYS A 31 -5.40 0.94 -13.70
N THR A 32 -5.81 0.42 -12.55
CA THR A 32 -7.24 0.27 -12.19
C THR A 32 -7.84 1.57 -11.65
N TYR A 33 -7.10 2.27 -10.79
CA TYR A 33 -7.61 3.41 -10.03
C TYR A 33 -7.10 4.76 -10.53
N GLU A 34 -6.14 4.77 -11.47
CA GLU A 34 -5.52 5.99 -12.01
C GLU A 34 -4.87 6.87 -10.92
N ILE A 35 -4.40 6.25 -9.83
CA ILE A 35 -3.74 6.91 -8.70
C ILE A 35 -2.32 6.37 -8.58
N GLN A 36 -1.33 7.22 -8.80
CA GLN A 36 0.08 6.88 -8.64
C GLN A 36 0.46 6.70 -7.17
N LEU A 37 1.30 5.71 -6.87
CA LEU A 37 1.77 5.41 -5.53
C LEU A 37 3.29 5.65 -5.38
N ASP A 38 3.74 6.01 -4.19
CA ASP A 38 5.16 5.96 -3.85
C ASP A 38 5.56 4.52 -3.46
N PRO A 39 6.60 3.93 -4.07
CA PRO A 39 7.01 2.55 -3.82
C PRO A 39 7.58 2.32 -2.42
N VAL A 40 8.01 3.37 -1.72
CA VAL A 40 8.57 3.27 -0.37
C VAL A 40 7.48 3.18 0.69
N TYR A 41 6.38 3.92 0.53
CA TYR A 41 5.34 4.08 1.54
C TYR A 41 3.93 3.76 1.03
N THR A 42 3.37 4.56 0.12
CA THR A 42 1.92 4.47 -0.18
C THR A 42 1.57 3.20 -0.96
N ALA A 43 2.50 2.64 -1.74
CA ALA A 43 2.36 1.30 -2.33
C ALA A 43 2.18 0.22 -1.26
N LYS A 44 3.02 0.23 -0.21
CA LYS A 44 2.99 -0.75 0.88
C LYS A 44 1.73 -0.63 1.72
N MET A 45 1.33 0.61 2.01
CA MET A 45 0.08 0.90 2.71
C MET A 45 -1.13 0.40 1.91
N MET A 46 -1.21 0.71 0.62
CA MET A 46 -2.35 0.29 -0.21
C MET A 46 -2.37 -1.23 -0.38
N TYR A 47 -1.22 -1.88 -0.58
CA TYR A 47 -1.14 -3.35 -0.58
C TYR A 47 -1.72 -3.91 0.72
N GLY A 48 -1.24 -3.41 1.87
CA GLY A 48 -1.68 -3.90 3.18
C GLY A 48 -3.19 -3.72 3.39
N ILE A 49 -3.76 -2.58 3.01
CA ILE A 49 -5.21 -2.35 3.11
C ILE A 49 -5.98 -3.37 2.27
N PHE A 50 -5.59 -3.59 1.02
CA PHE A 50 -6.28 -4.53 0.12
C PHE A 50 -6.16 -5.97 0.61
N ASP A 51 -4.98 -6.37 1.05
CA ASP A 51 -4.73 -7.69 1.63
C ASP A 51 -5.56 -7.92 2.90
N LEU A 52 -5.61 -6.95 3.81
CA LEU A 52 -6.45 -7.01 5.02
C LEU A 52 -7.95 -7.10 4.71
N ILE A 53 -8.41 -6.40 3.67
CA ILE A 53 -9.80 -6.51 3.19
C ILE A 53 -10.07 -7.94 2.69
N GLN A 54 -9.18 -8.51 1.87
CA GLN A 54 -9.32 -9.87 1.35
C GLN A 54 -9.35 -10.92 2.48
N HIS A 55 -8.57 -10.70 3.53
CA HIS A 55 -8.52 -11.57 4.71
C HIS A 55 -9.57 -11.25 5.79
N SER A 56 -10.60 -10.46 5.45
CA SER A 56 -11.72 -10.14 6.35
C SER A 56 -11.31 -9.51 7.70
N ALA A 57 -10.22 -8.73 7.71
CA ALA A 57 -9.76 -8.02 8.91
C ALA A 57 -10.69 -6.86 9.31
N PHE A 58 -11.53 -6.39 8.38
CA PHE A 58 -12.53 -5.37 8.62
C PHE A 58 -13.94 -5.96 8.52
N GLN A 59 -14.87 -5.49 9.35
CA GLN A 59 -16.27 -5.89 9.26
C GLN A 59 -16.86 -5.48 7.91
N SER A 60 -17.71 -6.33 7.33
CA SER A 60 -18.42 -5.99 6.09
C SER A 60 -19.22 -4.69 6.25
N GLY A 61 -19.16 -3.83 5.22
CA GLY A 61 -19.77 -2.49 5.25
C GLY A 61 -18.93 -1.41 5.93
N SER A 62 -17.73 -1.74 6.44
CA SER A 62 -16.80 -0.73 6.96
C SER A 62 -16.40 0.29 5.88
N ARG A 63 -16.25 1.55 6.29
CA ARG A 63 -15.66 2.61 5.45
C ARG A 63 -14.23 2.83 5.87
N ILE A 64 -13.30 2.67 4.93
CA ILE A 64 -11.87 2.85 5.14
C ILE A 64 -11.44 4.16 4.49
N LEU A 65 -10.78 5.04 5.25
CA LEU A 65 -10.13 6.24 4.72
C LEU A 65 -8.62 6.00 4.67
N ALA A 66 -8.08 5.87 3.46
CA ALA A 66 -6.64 5.82 3.22
C ALA A 66 -6.11 7.24 3.00
N LEU A 67 -5.06 7.63 3.72
CA LEU A 67 -4.39 8.92 3.53
C LEU A 67 -3.19 8.74 2.60
N HIS A 68 -3.34 9.14 1.34
CA HIS A 68 -2.24 9.12 0.37
C HIS A 68 -1.31 10.33 0.61
N THR A 69 -0.24 10.12 1.39
CA THR A 69 0.64 11.20 1.86
C THR A 69 1.63 11.76 0.83
N GLY A 70 1.60 11.28 -0.42
CA GLY A 70 2.51 11.74 -1.49
C GLY A 70 3.76 10.85 -1.60
N GLY A 71 4.92 11.47 -1.86
CA GLY A 71 6.21 10.77 -2.02
C GLY A 71 6.60 10.47 -3.47
N LEU A 72 5.77 10.84 -4.45
CA LEU A 72 5.95 10.50 -5.86
C LEU A 72 7.30 10.93 -6.45
N GLN A 73 7.94 11.96 -5.90
CA GLN A 73 9.30 12.36 -6.28
C GLN A 73 10.35 11.24 -6.12
N GLY A 74 10.12 10.32 -5.18
CA GLY A 74 10.98 9.15 -4.91
C GLY A 74 10.90 8.07 -6.00
N ARG A 75 9.90 8.11 -6.87
CA ARG A 75 9.71 7.13 -7.95
C ARG A 75 10.86 7.12 -8.96
N SER A 76 11.54 8.25 -9.14
CA SER A 76 12.66 8.36 -10.09
C SER A 76 13.82 7.40 -9.80
N GLY A 77 13.92 6.88 -8.57
CA GLY A 77 14.91 5.87 -8.17
C GLY A 77 14.49 4.41 -8.40
N PHE A 78 13.30 4.16 -8.94
CA PHE A 78 12.74 2.83 -9.11
C PHE A 78 12.32 2.60 -10.56
N ASN A 79 12.52 1.37 -11.04
CA ASN A 79 12.04 0.91 -12.33
C ASN A 79 10.99 -0.17 -12.09
N PHE A 80 9.80 0.03 -12.64
CA PHE A 80 8.69 -0.91 -12.66
C PHE A 80 7.87 -0.69 -13.93
#